data_AF-A0A1H8K430-F1
#
_entry.id   AF-A0A1H8K430-F1
#
_cell.length_a   1.000
_cell.length_b   1.000
_cell.length_c   1.000
_cell.angle_alpha   90.00
_cell.angle_beta   90.00
_cell.angle_gamma   90.00
#
_symmetry.space_group_name_H-M   'P 1'
#
loop_
_entity.id
_entity.type
_entity.pdbx_description
1 polymer ?
#
loop_
_entity_poly.entity_id
_entity_poly.type
_entity_poly.pdbx_seq_one_letter_code
_entity_poly.pdbx_strand_id
1 'polypeptide(L)'
;MTDSTRVKKEPQTLMNQWAKEAIEHSGMTMQAVADALSARRELGAYGRSMVQKMTKERRVRLDEAAALSEITGFPLPGESKGPELVEQIQDLNPENRAIIGSLVAQLLAAQEAKK
;
A
#
# COMPACT_ATOMS: atom_id res chain seq x y z
N MET A 1 18.62 11.83 34.67
CA MET A 1 18.07 12.18 33.34
C MET A 1 17.88 10.89 32.57
N THR A 2 16.67 10.35 32.53
CA THR A 2 16.37 9.12 31.77
C THR A 2 16.06 9.51 30.34
N ASP A 3 17.01 9.20 29.45
CA ASP A 3 16.85 9.28 28.01
C ASP A 3 15.76 8.29 27.58
N SER A 4 14.53 8.78 27.43
CA SER A 4 13.43 8.00 26.89
C SER A 4 13.67 7.82 25.40
N THR A 5 14.35 6.73 25.07
CA THR A 5 14.53 6.25 23.69
C THR A 5 13.13 6.06 23.10
N ARG A 6 12.69 7.02 22.29
CA ARG A 6 11.39 6.99 21.63
C ARG A 6 11.41 5.84 20.63
N VAL A 7 10.96 4.66 21.04
CA VAL A 7 10.84 3.48 20.17
C VAL A 7 9.97 3.87 18.97
N LYS A 8 10.57 3.91 17.78
CA LYS A 8 9.82 4.11 16.54
C LYS A 8 8.95 2.87 16.37
N LYS A 9 7.64 3.03 16.58
CA LYS A 9 6.68 1.95 16.30
C LYS A 9 6.69 1.64 14.80
N GLU A 10 7.00 0.40 14.48
CA GLU A 10 6.91 -0.15 13.12
C GLU A 10 5.44 -0.36 12.71
N PRO A 11 5.15 -0.42 11.40
CA PRO A 11 3.80 -0.72 10.91
C PRO A 11 3.32 -2.11 11.34
N GLN A 12 2.13 -2.17 11.95
CA GLN A 12 1.55 -3.39 12.50
C GLN A 12 0.91 -4.30 11.45
N THR A 13 0.50 -3.75 10.31
CA THR A 13 -0.13 -4.51 9.22
C THR A 13 0.44 -4.11 7.86
N LEU A 14 0.23 -4.96 6.84
CA LEU A 14 0.58 -4.64 5.45
C LEU A 14 -0.13 -3.37 4.96
N MET A 15 -1.35 -3.11 5.42
CA MET A 15 -2.07 -1.88 5.06
C MET A 15 -1.46 -0.64 5.74
N ASN A 16 -0.94 -0.77 6.97
CA ASN A 16 -0.21 0.31 7.62
C ASN A 16 1.11 0.61 6.90
N GLN A 17 1.82 -0.45 6.48
CA GLN A 17 3.04 -0.33 5.68
C GLN A 17 2.74 0.32 4.33
N TRP A 18 1.69 -0.14 3.63
CA TRP A 18 1.22 0.47 2.38
C TRP A 18 0.88 1.96 2.55
N ALA A 19 0.13 2.33 3.60
CA ALA A 19 -0.21 3.73 3.84
C ALA A 19 1.03 4.60 4.12
N LYS A 20 2.05 4.02 4.76
CA LYS A 20 3.35 4.68 4.95
C LYS A 20 4.04 4.92 3.60
N GLU A 21 4.14 3.89 2.78
CA GLU A 21 4.77 3.95 1.45
C GLU A 21 4.05 4.91 0.51
N ALA A 22 2.71 4.92 0.52
CA ALA A 22 1.90 5.84 -0.28
C ALA A 22 2.23 7.30 0.03
N ILE A 23 2.29 7.64 1.32
CA ILE A 23 2.60 9.00 1.75
C ILE A 23 4.05 9.36 1.41
N GLU A 24 4.99 8.45 1.65
CA GLU A 24 6.41 8.66 1.30
C GLU A 24 6.61 8.85 -0.22
N HIS A 25 5.94 8.05 -1.05
CA HIS A 25 5.98 8.14 -2.51
C HIS A 25 5.48 9.50 -3.03
N SER A 26 4.41 10.02 -2.44
CA SER A 26 3.84 11.32 -2.85
C SER A 26 4.73 12.52 -2.53
N GLY A 27 5.73 12.37 -1.65
CA GLY A 27 6.51 13.48 -1.11
C GLY A 27 5.70 14.43 -0.21
N MET A 28 4.43 14.12 0.09
CA MET A 28 3.58 14.96 0.91
C MET A 28 3.91 14.83 2.40
N THR A 29 3.70 15.91 3.14
CA THR A 29 3.76 15.84 4.61
C THR A 29 2.50 15.19 5.17
N MET A 30 2.61 14.59 6.35
CA MET A 30 1.45 14.02 7.08
C MET A 30 0.33 15.03 7.34
N GLN A 31 0.67 16.33 7.47
CA GLN A 31 -0.34 17.38 7.62
C GLN A 31 -1.05 17.65 6.30
N ALA A 32 -0.31 17.75 5.19
CA ALA A 32 -0.91 17.95 3.87
C ALA A 32 -1.85 16.80 3.48
N VAL A 33 -1.50 15.55 3.80
CA VAL A 33 -2.39 14.39 3.62
C VAL A 33 -3.63 14.48 4.51
N ALA A 34 -3.48 14.90 5.76
CA ALA A 34 -4.62 15.10 6.67
C ALA A 34 -5.59 16.19 6.15
N ASP A 35 -5.05 17.28 5.63
CA ASP A 35 -5.85 18.38 5.06
C ASP A 35 -6.59 17.89 3.80
N ALA A 36 -5.91 17.15 2.92
CA ALA A 36 -6.50 16.57 1.72
C ALA A 36 -7.59 15.53 2.02
N LEU A 37 -7.39 14.67 3.04
CA LEU A 37 -8.42 13.74 3.50
C LEU A 37 -9.62 14.47 4.11
N SER A 38 -9.38 15.54 4.87
CA SER A 38 -10.45 16.34 5.49
C SER A 38 -11.27 17.14 4.48
N ALA A 39 -10.71 17.42 3.30
CA ALA A 39 -11.44 18.08 2.22
C ALA A 39 -12.54 17.18 1.61
N ARG A 40 -12.47 15.86 1.84
CA ARG A 40 -13.47 14.88 1.40
C ARG A 40 -14.60 14.78 2.43
N ARG A 41 -15.80 15.23 2.06
CA ARG A 41 -16.95 15.33 2.98
C ARG A 41 -17.37 14.00 3.56
N GLU A 42 -17.17 12.92 2.83
CA GLU A 42 -17.56 11.56 3.17
C GLU A 42 -16.66 10.90 4.24
N LEU A 43 -15.42 11.37 4.43
CA LEU A 43 -14.48 10.76 5.38
C LEU A 43 -14.46 11.44 6.75
N GLY A 44 -14.94 12.68 6.84
CA GLY A 44 -14.88 13.51 8.04
C GLY A 44 -13.53 14.19 8.24
N ALA A 45 -13.29 14.71 9.45
CA ALA A 45 -12.09 15.49 9.76
C ALA A 45 -10.90 14.60 10.17
N TYR A 46 -9.74 14.83 9.54
CA TYR A 46 -8.47 14.18 9.83
C TYR A 46 -7.45 15.16 10.40
N GLY A 47 -6.71 14.71 11.41
CA GLY A 47 -5.54 15.43 11.91
C GLY A 47 -4.25 14.67 11.61
N ARG A 48 -3.11 15.36 11.62
CA ARG A 48 -1.78 14.77 11.44
C ARG A 48 -1.52 13.52 12.30
N SER A 49 -1.94 13.54 13.57
CA SER A 49 -1.78 12.40 14.48
C SER A 49 -2.58 11.18 14.02
N MET A 50 -3.75 11.39 13.43
CA MET A 50 -4.59 10.32 12.88
C MET A 50 -3.90 9.67 11.69
N VAL A 51 -3.41 10.46 10.74
CA VAL A 51 -2.64 9.97 9.59
C VAL A 51 -1.37 9.26 10.05
N GLN A 52 -0.65 9.80 11.04
CA GLN A 52 0.52 9.13 11.62
C GLN A 52 0.18 7.77 12.24
N LYS A 53 -1.02 7.62 12.83
CA LYS A 53 -1.45 6.31 13.34
C LYS A 53 -1.83 5.37 12.21
N MET A 54 -2.40 5.87 11.10
CA MET A 54 -2.70 5.06 9.91
C MET A 54 -1.45 4.43 9.29
N THR A 55 -0.26 5.03 9.46
CA THR A 55 1.00 4.43 8.99
C THR A 55 1.63 3.46 9.98
N LYS A 56 1.03 3.25 11.15
CA LYS A 56 1.65 2.47 12.24
C LYS A 56 0.75 1.43 12.88
N GLU A 57 -0.39 1.85 13.43
CA GLU A 57 -1.16 1.01 14.37
C GLU A 57 -2.68 1.09 14.17
N ARG A 58 -3.19 2.19 13.61
CA ARG A 58 -4.63 2.34 13.36
C ARG A 58 -4.99 1.53 12.11
N ARG A 59 -6.09 0.78 12.21
CA ARG A 59 -6.71 0.15 11.04
C ARG A 59 -7.10 1.21 10.01
N VAL A 60 -6.60 1.06 8.79
CA VAL A 60 -7.00 1.86 7.62
C VAL A 60 -8.23 1.21 7.00
N ARG A 61 -9.31 1.99 6.87
CA ARG A 61 -10.56 1.56 6.23
C ARG A 61 -10.42 1.60 4.70
N LEU A 62 -11.32 0.93 3.98
CA LEU A 62 -11.24 0.84 2.52
C LEU A 62 -11.49 2.19 1.83
N ASP A 63 -12.43 2.97 2.33
CA ASP A 63 -12.70 4.35 1.90
C ASP A 63 -11.48 5.27 2.13
N GLU A 64 -10.83 5.13 3.28
CA GLU A 64 -9.58 5.82 3.61
C GLU A 64 -8.44 5.41 2.66
N ALA A 65 -8.33 4.12 2.35
CA ALA A 65 -7.30 3.60 1.44
C ALA A 65 -7.55 4.10 0.00
N ALA A 66 -8.78 4.08 -0.49
CA ALA A 66 -9.12 4.60 -1.81
C ALA A 66 -8.78 6.08 -1.93
N ALA A 67 -9.16 6.87 -0.92
CA ALA A 67 -8.82 8.29 -0.88
C ALA A 67 -7.31 8.54 -0.80
N LEU A 68 -6.58 7.75 -0.01
CA LEU A 68 -5.12 7.83 0.04
C LEU A 68 -4.47 7.52 -1.31
N SER A 69 -4.95 6.48 -2.01
CA SER A 69 -4.47 6.13 -3.36
C SER A 69 -4.66 7.29 -4.34
N GLU A 70 -5.86 7.88 -4.38
CA GLU A 70 -6.16 9.03 -5.23
C GLU A 70 -5.34 10.28 -4.87
N ILE A 71 -5.13 10.57 -3.58
CA ILE A 71 -4.36 11.74 -3.11
C ILE A 71 -2.87 11.58 -3.43
N THR A 72 -2.33 10.38 -3.22
CA THR A 72 -0.89 10.11 -3.31
C THR A 72 -0.45 9.62 -4.69
N GLY A 73 -1.40 9.23 -5.55
CA GLY A 73 -1.15 8.52 -6.80
C GLY A 73 -0.57 7.12 -6.61
N PHE A 74 -0.57 6.58 -5.38
CA PHE A 74 0.01 5.29 -5.06
C PHE A 74 -1.06 4.19 -5.13
N PRO A 75 -0.88 3.16 -5.98
CA PRO A 75 -1.96 2.21 -6.28
C PRO A 75 -2.46 1.49 -5.03
N LEU A 76 -3.77 1.25 -4.98
CA LEU A 76 -4.40 0.47 -3.90
C LEU A 76 -3.80 -0.94 -3.85
N PRO A 77 -3.58 -1.49 -2.64
CA PRO A 77 -3.13 -2.86 -2.51
C PRO A 77 -4.26 -3.80 -2.92
N GLY A 78 -4.04 -4.59 -3.97
CA GLY A 78 -5.06 -5.47 -4.55
C GLY A 78 -5.76 -4.91 -5.79
N GLU A 79 -5.65 -3.62 -6.10
CA GLU A 79 -5.89 -3.06 -7.45
C GLU A 79 -4.71 -3.33 -8.40
N SER A 80 -3.81 -4.24 -7.99
CA SER A 80 -2.99 -4.99 -8.93
C SER A 80 -3.87 -5.37 -10.11
N LYS A 81 -3.36 -5.09 -11.31
CA LYS A 81 -3.94 -5.43 -12.61
C LYS A 81 -4.35 -6.90 -12.76
N GLY A 82 -4.40 -7.74 -11.72
CA GLY A 82 -4.75 -9.15 -11.73
C GLY A 82 -5.78 -9.55 -12.78
N PRO A 83 -6.98 -8.94 -12.85
CA PRO A 83 -7.95 -9.26 -13.89
C PRO A 83 -7.45 -8.92 -15.30
N GLU A 84 -6.97 -7.69 -15.50
CA GLU A 84 -6.45 -7.17 -16.78
C GLU A 84 -5.18 -7.93 -17.24
N LEU A 85 -4.35 -8.36 -16.29
CA LEU A 85 -3.10 -9.09 -16.52
C LEU A 85 -3.40 -10.56 -16.85
N VAL A 86 -4.43 -11.15 -16.22
CA VAL A 86 -4.92 -12.49 -16.57
C VAL A 86 -5.50 -12.47 -17.98
N GLU A 87 -6.27 -11.45 -18.35
CA GLU A 87 -6.75 -11.25 -19.73
C GLU A 87 -5.58 -11.09 -20.70
N GLN A 88 -4.62 -10.20 -20.41
CA GLN A 88 -3.42 -10.03 -21.23
C GLN A 88 -2.62 -11.34 -21.37
N ILE A 89 -2.47 -12.13 -20.31
CA ILE A 89 -1.79 -13.42 -20.35
C ILE A 89 -2.58 -14.44 -21.19
N GLN A 90 -3.91 -14.43 -21.12
CA GLN A 90 -4.77 -15.30 -21.94
C GLN A 90 -4.64 -14.97 -23.43
N ASP A 91 -4.53 -13.69 -23.77
CA ASP A 91 -4.37 -13.20 -25.14
C ASP A 91 -2.98 -13.51 -25.74
N LEU A 92 -1.99 -13.88 -24.92
CA LEU A 92 -0.68 -14.30 -25.41
C LEU A 92 -0.75 -15.66 -26.14
N ASN A 93 0.19 -15.84 -27.06
CA ASN A 93 0.39 -17.13 -27.70
C ASN A 93 0.81 -18.23 -26.68
N PRO A 94 0.63 -19.52 -27.00
CA PRO A 94 0.89 -20.60 -26.07
C PRO A 94 2.33 -20.66 -25.54
N GLU A 95 3.31 -20.30 -26.37
CA GLU A 95 4.74 -20.31 -26.02
C GLU A 95 5.06 -19.27 -24.94
N ASN A 96 4.60 -18.04 -25.13
CA ASN A 96 4.77 -16.96 -24.16
C ASN A 96 4.07 -17.27 -22.83
N ARG A 97 2.89 -17.92 -22.86
CA ARG A 97 2.20 -18.37 -21.64
C ARG A 97 3.02 -19.40 -20.86
N ALA A 98 3.66 -20.34 -21.54
CA ALA A 98 4.52 -21.34 -20.91
C ALA A 98 5.74 -20.71 -20.24
N ILE A 99 6.34 -19.68 -20.87
CA ILE A 99 7.46 -18.92 -20.32
C ILE A 99 7.04 -18.22 -19.02
N ILE A 100 5.91 -17.52 -19.04
CA ILE A 100 5.39 -16.82 -17.85
C ILE A 100 5.10 -17.83 -16.73
N GLY A 101 4.45 -18.97 -17.04
CA GLY A 101 4.20 -20.03 -16.06
C GLY A 101 5.47 -20.57 -15.42
N SER A 102 6.52 -20.79 -16.20
CA SER A 102 7.83 -21.23 -15.70
C SER A 102 8.47 -20.19 -14.78
N LEU A 103 8.43 -18.91 -15.15
CA LEU A 103 8.99 -17.82 -14.36
C LEU A 103 8.28 -17.70 -13.00
N VAL A 104 6.95 -17.76 -12.99
CA VAL A 104 6.15 -17.74 -11.75
C VAL A 104 6.52 -18.91 -10.85
N ALA A 105 6.63 -20.13 -11.40
CA ALA A 105 7.02 -21.30 -10.63
C ALA A 105 8.42 -21.16 -9.98
N GLN A 106 9.39 -20.63 -10.74
CA GLN A 106 10.75 -20.37 -10.22
C GLN A 106 10.77 -19.33 -9.09
N LEU A 107 10.00 -18.24 -9.24
CA LEU A 107 9.93 -17.19 -8.23
C LEU A 107 9.27 -17.69 -6.94
N LEU A 108 8.23 -18.51 -7.04
CA LEU A 108 7.57 -19.12 -5.88
C LEU A 108 8.53 -20.07 -5.14
N ALA A 109 9.21 -20.95 -5.88
CA ALA A 109 10.22 -21.84 -5.31
C ALA A 109 11.36 -21.06 -4.62
N ALA A 110 11.83 -19.95 -5.21
CA ALA A 110 12.86 -19.10 -4.63
C ALA A 110 12.41 -18.36 -3.36
N GLN A 111 11.11 -18.08 -3.20
CA GLN A 111 10.56 -17.51 -1.97
C GLN A 111 10.49 -18.55 -0.84
N GLU A 112 10.11 -19.78 -1.15
CA GLU A 112 10.07 -20.87 -0.18
C GLU A 112 11.46 -21.24 0.32
N ALA A 113 12.49 -21.18 -0.54
CA ALA A 113 13.87 -21.46 -0.16
C ALA A 113 14.51 -20.41 0.76
N LYS A 114 13.89 -19.24 0.94
CA LYS A 114 14.35 -18.14 1.80
C LYS A 114 13.63 -18.05 3.14
N LYS A 115 12.68 -18.95 3.41
CA LYS A 115 12.02 -19.11 4.73
C LYS A 115 12.74 -20.17 5.55
#